data_AF-B4K8C5-F1
#
_entry.id   AF-B4K8C5-F1
#
_cell.length_a   1.000
_cell.length_b   1.000
_cell.length_c   1.000
_cell.angle_alpha   90.00
_cell.angle_beta   90.00
_cell.angle_gamma   90.00
#
_symmetry.space_group_name_H-M   'P 1'
#
loop_
_entity.id
_entity.type
_entity.pdbx_description
1 polymer ?
#
loop_
_entity_poly.entity_id
_entity_poly.type
_entity_poly.pdbx_seq_one_letter_code
_entity_poly.pdbx_strand_id
1 'polypeptide(L)'
;MRVSCIVLLACSLALAQAGTWRQSQDYISSDELRPSWTHRHSEMWPCDVADYPEAYLLIHKVEKRLQRMNDEQLKNRIVDYVVGELRDCKTGNEMDEHCVKRSIGYAMSFINRHKHQQL
;
A
#
# COMPACT_ATOMS: atom_id res chain seq x y z
N MET A 1 -29.86 37.61 -14.34
CA MET A 1 -28.49 37.03 -14.26
C MET A 1 -28.03 36.83 -12.81
N ARG A 2 -28.86 36.22 -11.93
CA ARG A 2 -28.48 35.93 -10.53
C ARG A 2 -28.67 34.46 -10.14
N VAL A 3 -29.55 33.75 -10.85
CA VAL A 3 -29.89 32.35 -10.57
C VAL A 3 -28.79 31.39 -11.05
N SER A 4 -28.09 31.73 -12.14
CA SER A 4 -27.00 30.92 -12.71
C SER A 4 -25.79 30.79 -11.78
N CYS A 5 -25.52 31.80 -10.94
CA CYS A 5 -24.39 31.77 -10.01
C CYS A 5 -24.64 30.84 -8.81
N ILE A 6 -25.91 30.64 -8.42
CA ILE A 6 -26.28 29.80 -7.27
C ILE A 6 -26.09 28.32 -7.60
N VAL A 7 -26.42 27.92 -8.83
CA VAL A 7 -26.25 26.53 -9.30
C VAL A 7 -24.78 26.14 -9.38
N LEU A 8 -23.91 27.05 -9.84
CA LEU A 8 -22.47 26.78 -9.93
C LEU A 8 -21.81 26.59 -8.55
N LEU A 9 -22.24 27.34 -7.53
CA LEU A 9 -21.73 27.18 -6.16
C LEU A 9 -22.13 25.84 -5.53
N ALA A 10 -23.34 25.35 -5.82
CA ALA A 10 -23.82 24.07 -5.29
C ALA A 10 -23.03 22.87 -5.85
N CYS A 11 -22.62 22.91 -7.13
CA CYS A 11 -21.84 21.83 -7.73
C CYS A 11 -20.42 21.69 -7.14
N SER A 12 -19.79 22.80 -6.74
CA SER A 12 -18.49 22.75 -6.06
C SER A 12 -18.54 22.17 -4.65
N LEU A 13 -19.62 22.42 -3.89
CA LEU A 13 -19.77 21.92 -2.51
C LEU A 13 -19.99 20.40 -2.44
N ALA A 14 -20.69 19.82 -3.43
CA ALA A 14 -20.88 18.37 -3.50
C ALA A 14 -19.58 17.61 -3.85
N LEU A 15 -18.71 18.18 -4.69
CA LEU A 15 -17.42 17.56 -5.03
C LEU A 15 -16.41 17.60 -3.87
N ALA A 16 -16.46 18.63 -3.02
CA ALA A 16 -15.61 18.69 -1.83
C ALA A 16 -15.98 17.64 -0.77
N GLN A 17 -17.28 17.32 -0.61
CA GLN A 17 -17.72 16.32 0.38
C GLN A 17 -17.44 14.86 -0.06
N ALA A 18 -17.38 14.58 -1.36
CA ALA A 18 -16.98 13.25 -1.84
C ALA A 18 -15.46 13.00 -1.73
N GLY A 19 -14.65 14.05 -1.71
CA GLY A 19 -13.19 13.96 -1.53
C GLY A 19 -12.77 13.75 -0.08
N THR A 20 -13.43 14.40 0.88
CA THR A 20 -13.05 14.32 2.30
C THR A 20 -13.59 13.08 3.01
N TRP A 21 -14.68 12.48 2.54
CA TRP A 21 -15.23 11.26 3.16
C TRP A 21 -14.31 10.04 3.00
N ARG A 22 -13.52 9.99 1.92
CA ARG A 22 -12.51 8.91 1.73
C ARG A 22 -11.27 9.07 2.60
N GLN A 23 -11.08 10.21 3.26
CA GLN A 23 -9.85 10.52 3.99
C GLN A 23 -9.96 10.32 5.51
N SER A 24 -11.16 10.03 6.04
CA SER A 24 -11.38 9.94 7.49
C SER A 24 -11.36 8.53 8.08
N GLN A 25 -11.05 7.48 7.30
CA GLN A 25 -11.15 6.09 7.79
C GLN A 25 -9.82 5.41 8.12
N ASP A 26 -8.68 6.11 8.01
CA ASP A 26 -7.36 5.52 8.29
C ASP A 26 -6.62 6.20 9.47
N TYR A 27 -7.28 7.04 10.26
CA TYR A 27 -6.74 7.56 11.52
C TYR A 27 -7.33 6.81 12.71
N ILE A 28 -7.05 5.52 12.82
CA ILE A 28 -7.07 4.84 14.12
C ILE A 28 -5.61 4.67 14.53
N SER A 29 -5.21 5.59 15.41
CA SER A 29 -4.09 5.46 16.31
C SER A 29 -4.26 4.16 17.11
N SER A 30 -3.62 3.08 16.68
CA SER A 30 -3.34 1.92 17.54
C SER A 30 -1.87 1.96 17.90
N ASP A 31 -1.59 2.70 18.96
CA ASP A 31 -0.36 2.69 19.74
C ASP A 31 -0.34 1.45 20.66
N GLU A 32 -0.67 0.29 20.10
CA GLU A 32 -0.86 -0.96 20.84
C GLU A 32 -0.04 -2.07 20.18
N LEU A 33 0.96 -2.54 20.92
CA LEU A 33 1.86 -3.66 20.61
C LEU A 33 2.68 -3.45 19.33
N ARG A 34 3.90 -2.91 19.48
CA ARG A 34 5.02 -3.33 18.63
C ARG A 34 5.13 -4.84 18.79
N PRO A 35 4.68 -5.64 17.82
CA PRO A 35 4.59 -7.04 18.06
C PRO A 35 6.01 -7.58 17.88
N SER A 36 6.52 -8.33 18.86
CA SER A 36 7.90 -8.85 18.88
C SER A 36 8.06 -9.97 17.85
N TRP A 37 7.88 -9.65 16.57
CA TRP A 37 8.11 -10.56 15.47
C TRP A 37 9.51 -10.28 14.97
N THR A 38 10.48 -10.96 15.59
CA THR A 38 11.68 -11.31 14.84
C THR A 38 11.18 -12.09 13.63
N HIS A 39 11.32 -11.52 12.43
CA HIS A 39 10.90 -12.15 11.20
C HIS A 39 11.71 -13.45 11.08
N ARG A 40 11.14 -14.56 11.56
CA ARG A 40 11.65 -15.91 11.29
C ARG A 40 11.72 -15.98 9.76
N HIS A 41 12.93 -16.11 9.23
CA HIS A 41 13.27 -15.94 7.81
C HIS A 41 12.15 -16.50 6.93
N SER A 42 11.36 -15.63 6.31
CA SER A 42 10.36 -16.07 5.34
C SER A 42 11.11 -16.43 4.07
N GLU A 43 10.97 -17.66 3.58
CA GLU A 43 11.58 -18.08 2.31
C GLU A 43 11.13 -17.19 1.14
N MET A 44 10.01 -16.48 1.28
CA MET A 44 9.46 -15.60 0.25
C MET A 44 10.15 -14.24 0.17
N TRP A 45 10.62 -13.69 1.30
CA TRP A 45 11.14 -12.33 1.36
C TRP A 45 12.63 -12.33 1.65
N PRO A 46 13.45 -11.66 0.83
CA PRO A 46 14.88 -11.66 1.06
C PRO A 46 15.22 -10.81 2.31
N CYS A 47 16.19 -11.29 3.10
CA CYS A 47 16.61 -10.64 4.35
C CYS A 47 17.03 -9.17 4.14
N ASP A 48 17.56 -8.83 2.96
CA ASP A 48 18.03 -7.49 2.64
C ASP A 48 16.93 -6.41 2.59
N VAL A 49 15.66 -6.82 2.64
CA VAL A 49 14.49 -5.95 2.82
C VAL A 49 13.62 -6.35 4.00
N ALA A 50 13.54 -7.65 4.32
CA ALA A 50 12.64 -8.17 5.36
C ALA A 50 13.11 -7.88 6.80
N ASP A 51 14.39 -7.61 7.00
CA ASP A 51 14.96 -7.31 8.32
C ASP A 51 14.67 -5.86 8.78
N TYR A 52 14.13 -5.02 7.88
CA TYR A 52 13.77 -3.64 8.17
C TYR A 52 12.35 -3.56 8.73
N PRO A 53 12.14 -3.00 9.94
CA PRO A 53 10.82 -2.88 10.53
C PRO A 53 9.87 -2.02 9.67
N GLU A 54 10.40 -1.07 8.91
CA GLU A 54 9.64 -0.20 8.01
C GLU A 54 8.96 -0.99 6.88
N ALA A 55 9.62 -2.03 6.36
CA ALA A 55 9.10 -2.88 5.29
C ALA A 55 7.89 -3.72 5.70
N TYR A 56 7.75 -4.00 7.00
CA TYR A 56 6.80 -4.97 7.54
C TYR A 56 5.35 -4.70 7.10
N LEU A 57 4.93 -3.43 7.13
CA LEU A 57 3.55 -3.09 6.81
C LEU A 57 3.22 -3.35 5.33
N LEU A 58 4.16 -3.09 4.43
CA LEU A 58 4.02 -3.39 3.01
C LEU A 58 4.01 -4.91 2.78
N ILE A 59 5.01 -5.61 3.33
CA ILE A 59 5.16 -7.07 3.25
C ILE A 59 3.88 -7.76 3.72
N HIS A 60 3.44 -7.47 4.94
CA HIS A 60 2.25 -8.08 5.53
C HIS A 60 0.99 -7.84 4.67
N LYS A 61 0.82 -6.63 4.15
CA LYS A 61 -0.34 -6.28 3.31
C LYS A 61 -0.32 -7.04 1.99
N VAL A 62 0.85 -7.21 1.39
CA VAL A 62 1.02 -7.98 0.14
C VAL A 62 0.79 -9.47 0.40
N GLU A 63 1.38 -10.05 1.44
CA GLU A 63 1.18 -11.46 1.81
C GLU A 63 -0.30 -11.81 1.94
N LYS A 64 -1.09 -10.97 2.61
CA LYS A 64 -2.54 -11.15 2.73
C LYS A 64 -3.27 -11.17 1.38
N ARG A 65 -2.74 -10.48 0.36
CA ARG A 65 -3.28 -10.54 -1.01
C ARG A 65 -2.82 -11.80 -1.72
N LEU A 66 -1.56 -12.19 -1.58
CA LEU A 66 -0.99 -13.39 -2.20
C LEU A 66 -1.67 -14.67 -1.69
N GLN A 67 -2.02 -14.75 -0.41
CA GLN A 67 -2.76 -15.88 0.18
C GLN A 67 -4.10 -16.17 -0.51
N ARG A 68 -4.68 -15.20 -1.22
CA ARG A 68 -5.95 -15.33 -1.94
C ARG A 68 -5.78 -15.61 -3.44
N MET A 69 -4.54 -15.77 -3.90
CA MET A 69 -4.22 -16.05 -5.30
C MET A 69 -3.81 -17.52 -5.46
N ASN A 70 -4.18 -18.12 -6.59
CA ASN A 70 -3.81 -19.50 -6.92
C ASN A 70 -2.67 -19.57 -7.96
N ASP A 71 -2.39 -18.45 -8.64
CA ASP A 71 -1.35 -18.36 -9.66
C ASP A 71 0.02 -18.07 -9.01
N GLU A 72 0.83 -19.12 -8.86
CA GLU A 72 2.19 -19.03 -8.30
C GLU A 72 3.12 -18.15 -9.15
N GLN A 73 2.95 -18.12 -10.47
CA GLN A 73 3.78 -17.27 -11.34
C GLN A 73 3.46 -15.79 -11.13
N LEU A 74 2.18 -15.45 -10.93
CA LEU A 74 1.78 -14.10 -10.56
C LEU A 74 2.27 -13.75 -9.14
N LYS A 75 2.20 -14.66 -8.17
CA LYS A 75 2.74 -14.42 -6.83
C LYS A 75 4.21 -14.04 -6.87
N ASN A 76 5.04 -14.81 -7.58
CA ASN A 76 6.47 -14.53 -7.70
C ASN A 76 6.72 -13.15 -8.34
N ARG A 77 6.01 -12.81 -9.41
CA ARG A 77 6.12 -11.48 -10.03
C ARG A 77 5.74 -10.33 -9.10
N ILE A 78 4.74 -10.52 -8.25
CA ILE A 78 4.35 -9.52 -7.25
C ILE A 78 5.43 -9.39 -6.18
N VAL A 79 5.98 -10.50 -5.70
CA VAL A 79 7.08 -10.50 -4.72
C VAL A 79 8.28 -9.76 -5.29
N ASP A 80 8.72 -10.10 -6.50
CA ASP A 80 9.85 -9.44 -7.17
C ASP A 80 9.63 -7.93 -7.32
N TYR A 81 8.42 -7.54 -7.73
CA TYR A 81 8.02 -6.14 -7.83
C TYR A 81 8.13 -5.40 -6.49
N VAL A 82 7.59 -5.99 -5.42
CA VAL A 82 7.60 -5.38 -4.08
C VAL A 82 9.00 -5.32 -3.49
N VAL A 83 9.84 -6.34 -3.72
CA VAL A 83 11.25 -6.32 -3.32
C VAL A 83 12.00 -5.19 -4.03
N GLY A 84 11.73 -4.96 -5.32
CA GLY A 84 12.28 -3.82 -6.07
C GLY A 84 11.92 -2.48 -5.41
N GLU A 85 10.62 -2.27 -5.14
CA GLU A 85 10.14 -1.06 -4.47
C GLU A 85 10.79 -0.85 -3.09
N LEU A 86 10.95 -1.92 -2.29
CA LEU A 86 11.60 -1.84 -0.98
C LEU A 86 13.09 -1.51 -1.09
N ARG A 87 13.78 -2.03 -2.11
CA ARG A 87 15.20 -1.72 -2.36
C ARG A 87 15.38 -0.27 -2.81
N ASP A 88 14.46 0.28 -3.59
CA ASP A 88 14.48 1.68 -3.99
C ASP A 88 14.27 2.62 -2.78
N CYS A 89 13.59 2.15 -1.74
CA CYS A 89 13.45 2.87 -0.47
C CYS A 89 14.62 2.70 0.50
N LYS A 90 15.65 1.91 0.14
CA LYS A 90 16.82 1.67 0.99
C LYS A 90 17.97 2.59 0.60
N THR A 91 18.56 3.27 1.58
CA THR A 91 19.80 4.04 1.42
C THR A 91 20.84 3.51 2.40
N GLY A 92 21.79 2.73 1.88
CA GLY A 92 22.77 2.04 2.72
C GLY A 92 22.11 0.97 3.62
N ASN A 93 22.21 1.16 4.93
CA ASN A 93 21.64 0.28 5.96
C ASN A 93 20.38 0.86 6.63
N GLU A 94 19.75 1.85 6.01
CA GLU A 94 18.52 2.47 6.49
C GLU A 94 17.44 2.36 5.40
N MET A 95 16.18 2.24 5.83
CA MET A 95 15.02 2.21 4.96
C MET A 95 14.11 3.40 5.25
N ASP A 96 13.75 4.17 4.21
CA ASP A 96 12.89 5.34 4.35
C ASP A 96 11.43 4.91 4.54
N GLU A 97 10.90 5.11 5.75
CA GLU A 97 9.51 4.78 6.11
C GLU A 97 8.48 5.49 5.22
N HIS A 98 8.71 6.76 4.85
CA HIS A 98 7.81 7.51 3.99
C HIS A 98 7.82 6.98 2.55
N CYS A 99 8.99 6.57 2.06
CA CYS A 99 9.11 5.88 0.78
C CYS A 99 8.31 4.56 0.80
N VAL A 100 8.50 3.71 1.82
CA VAL A 100 7.78 2.44 1.94
C VAL A 100 6.26 2.66 2.00
N LYS A 101 5.80 3.65 2.78
CA LYS A 101 4.38 4.01 2.85
C LYS A 101 3.82 4.41 1.49
N ARG A 102 4.58 5.11 0.66
CA ARG A 102 4.19 5.46 -0.72
C ARG A 102 4.10 4.21 -1.60
N SER A 103 5.08 3.32 -1.52
CA SER A 103 5.13 2.07 -2.30
C SER A 103 3.97 1.12 -2.03
N ILE A 104 3.27 1.25 -0.89
CA ILE A 104 1.99 0.53 -0.66
C ILE A 104 0.97 0.83 -1.77
N GLY A 105 0.85 2.09 -2.18
CA GLY A 105 -0.07 2.48 -3.26
C GLY A 105 0.32 1.83 -4.58
N TYR A 106 1.62 1.81 -4.89
CA TYR A 106 2.16 1.23 -6.10
C TYR A 106 1.98 -0.29 -6.15
N ALA A 107 2.33 -1.00 -5.07
CA ALA A 107 2.13 -2.44 -4.93
C ALA A 107 0.66 -2.85 -5.04
N MET A 108 -0.25 -2.16 -4.35
CA MET A 108 -1.67 -2.47 -4.43
C MET A 108 -2.24 -2.21 -5.83
N SER A 109 -1.80 -1.14 -6.50
CA SER A 109 -2.18 -0.84 -7.88
C SER A 109 -1.66 -1.90 -8.85
N PHE A 110 -0.41 -2.33 -8.70
CA PHE A 110 0.19 -3.41 -9.49
C PHE A 110 -0.60 -4.72 -9.35
N ILE A 111 -0.92 -5.11 -8.12
CA ILE A 111 -1.72 -6.31 -7.83
C ILE A 111 -3.12 -6.23 -8.47
N ASN A 112 -3.79 -5.07 -8.32
CA ASN A 112 -5.15 -4.91 -8.85
C ASN A 112 -5.18 -4.96 -10.39
N ARG A 113 -4.18 -4.40 -11.08
CA ARG A 113 -4.09 -4.49 -12.55
C ARG A 113 -4.05 -5.93 -13.03
N HIS A 114 -3.27 -6.78 -12.37
CA HIS A 114 -3.16 -8.18 -12.75
C HIS A 114 -4.42 -8.99 -12.42
N LYS A 115 -5.17 -8.62 -11.36
CA LYS A 115 -6.47 -9.22 -11.10
C LYS A 115 -7.49 -8.94 -12.21
N HIS A 116 -7.49 -7.73 -12.77
CA HIS A 116 -8.41 -7.37 -13.85
C HIS A 116 -8.05 -8.00 -15.20
N GLN A 117 -6.80 -8.42 -15.40
CA GLN A 117 -6.37 -9.10 -16.62
C GLN A 117 -6.62 -10.62 -16.60
N GLN A 118 -6.99 -11.18 -15.44
CA GLN A 118 -7.30 -12.60 -15.25
C GLN A 118 -8.82 -12.90 -15.23
N LEU A 119 -9.66 -11.88 -15.35
CA LEU A 119 -11.12 -11.96 -15.51
C LEU A 119 -11.50 -11.70 -16.96
#